data_AF-A0A800LT85-F1
#
_entry.id   AF-A0A800LT85-F1
#
_cell.length_a   1.000
_cell.length_b   1.000
_cell.length_c   1.000
_cell.angle_alpha   90.00
_cell.angle_beta   90.00
_cell.angle_gamma   90.00
#
_symmetry.space_group_name_H-M   'P 1'
#
loop_
_entity.id
_entity.type
_entity.pdbx_description
1 polymer ?
#
loop_
_entity_poly.entity_id
_entity_poly.type
_entity_poly.pdbx_seq_one_letter_code
_entity_poly.pdbx_strand_id
1 'polypeptide(L)'
;MVADEQPSIGLVAAGFQTQEKALAQLLQLPLIKKASPAYELLLRFTNDGLGLEPVDGRSGAVRVDFAAGKSRHRRVYGGGKGQQIAKAVGVQGAVRPSVLDLTAGLGGDAFVLASLGCEVALAERQPVVRALLADGLARGILDIDAGDIVAAMTLHQGDALNVM
;
A
#
# COMPACT_ATOMS: atom_id res chain seq x y z
N MET A 1 -7.85 16.78 -23.88
CA MET A 1 -8.40 15.51 -23.34
C MET A 1 -7.46 14.40 -23.75
N VAL A 2 -6.48 14.07 -22.91
CA VAL A 2 -5.75 12.81 -23.06
C VAL A 2 -6.71 11.75 -22.54
N ALA A 3 -7.04 10.75 -23.35
CA ALA A 3 -7.79 9.61 -22.85
C ALA A 3 -7.00 9.00 -21.69
N ASP A 4 -7.62 8.91 -20.52
CA ASP A 4 -7.07 8.29 -19.32
C ASP A 4 -7.10 6.76 -19.54
N GLU A 5 -6.33 6.26 -20.50
CA GLU A 5 -6.11 4.83 -20.67
C GLU A 5 -5.29 4.36 -19.47
N GLN A 6 -5.96 3.67 -18.55
CA GLN A 6 -5.28 2.99 -17.47
C GLN A 6 -4.27 2.00 -18.06
N PRO A 7 -3.05 1.91 -17.49
CA PRO A 7 -2.04 1.01 -18.01
C PRO A 7 -2.57 -0.42 -18.02
N SER A 8 -2.22 -1.17 -19.06
CA SER A 8 -2.60 -2.58 -19.16
C SER A 8 -1.87 -3.41 -18.10
N ILE A 9 -2.61 -4.09 -17.21
CA ILE A 9 -2.06 -4.88 -16.09
C ILE A 9 -2.39 -6.36 -16.26
N GLY A 10 -1.38 -7.22 -16.16
CA GLY A 10 -1.54 -8.68 -16.08
C GLY A 10 -1.15 -9.22 -14.71
N LEU A 11 -1.97 -10.09 -14.11
CA LEU A 11 -1.60 -10.80 -12.88
C LEU A 11 -0.86 -12.09 -13.24
N VAL A 12 0.35 -12.28 -12.73
CA VAL A 12 1.19 -13.42 -13.11
C VAL A 12 0.99 -14.60 -12.16
N ALA A 13 0.69 -15.77 -12.72
CA ALA A 13 0.70 -17.03 -11.99
C ALA A 13 2.14 -17.44 -11.64
N ALA A 14 2.49 -17.40 -10.37
CA ALA A 14 3.83 -17.56 -9.82
C ALA A 14 3.90 -18.58 -8.65
N GLY A 15 2.85 -19.38 -8.46
CA GLY A 15 2.81 -20.45 -7.45
C GLY A 15 1.88 -20.19 -6.28
N PHE A 16 1.27 -19.00 -6.20
CA PHE A 16 0.34 -18.58 -5.16
C PHE A 16 -1.12 -18.80 -5.60
N GLN A 17 -1.41 -19.98 -6.16
CA GLN A 17 -2.58 -20.23 -7.02
C GLN A 17 -3.92 -19.70 -6.46
N THR A 18 -4.21 -19.94 -5.18
CA THR A 18 -5.46 -19.48 -4.55
C THR A 18 -5.51 -17.96 -4.43
N GLN A 19 -4.44 -17.34 -3.96
CA GLN A 19 -4.33 -15.87 -3.82
C GLN A 19 -4.37 -15.18 -5.19
N GLU A 20 -3.65 -15.72 -6.17
CA GLU A 20 -3.60 -15.22 -7.54
C GLU A 20 -4.96 -15.24 -8.21
N LYS A 21 -5.69 -16.36 -8.12
CA LYS A 21 -7.05 -16.49 -8.68
C LYS A 21 -8.03 -15.54 -8.00
N ALA A 22 -8.01 -15.49 -6.67
CA ALA A 22 -8.90 -14.62 -5.91
C ALA A 22 -8.65 -13.14 -6.24
N LEU A 23 -7.38 -12.74 -6.30
CA LEU A 23 -7.01 -11.36 -6.60
C LEU A 23 -7.29 -10.99 -8.06
N ALA A 24 -7.03 -11.88 -9.01
CA ALA A 24 -7.36 -11.67 -10.42
C ALA A 24 -8.87 -11.47 -10.60
N GLN A 25 -9.69 -12.26 -9.92
CA GLN A 25 -11.15 -12.11 -9.95
C GLN A 25 -11.60 -10.81 -9.30
N LEU A 26 -11.07 -10.47 -8.12
CA LEU A 26 -11.41 -9.24 -7.40
C LEU A 26 -11.08 -7.99 -8.21
N LEU A 27 -9.92 -7.97 -8.86
CA LEU A 27 -9.43 -6.83 -9.64
C LEU A 27 -9.87 -6.87 -11.11
N GLN A 28 -10.55 -7.93 -11.54
CA GLN A 28 -10.93 -8.18 -12.94
C GLN A 28 -9.72 -8.15 -13.90
N LEU A 29 -8.58 -8.68 -13.44
CA LEU A 29 -7.34 -8.74 -14.22
C LEU A 29 -7.16 -10.11 -14.86
N PRO A 30 -6.55 -10.19 -16.06
CA PRO A 30 -6.19 -11.45 -16.67
C PRO A 30 -5.09 -12.15 -15.86
N LEU A 31 -5.33 -13.42 -15.52
CA LEU A 31 -4.34 -14.30 -14.94
C LEU A 31 -3.48 -14.92 -16.05
N ILE A 32 -2.20 -14.54 -16.11
CA ILE A 32 -1.28 -14.95 -17.18
C ILE A 32 -0.18 -15.88 -16.65
N LYS A 33 0.25 -16.84 -17.47
CA LYS A 33 1.30 -17.80 -17.10
C LYS A 33 2.72 -17.22 -17.21
N LYS A 34 2.90 -16.20 -18.06
CA LYS A 34 4.19 -15.57 -18.34
C LYS A 34 3.97 -14.10 -18.69
N ALA A 35 4.95 -13.26 -18.35
CA ALA A 35 5.02 -11.88 -18.81
C ALA A 35 4.85 -11.80 -20.33
N SER A 36 4.10 -10.80 -20.80
CA SER A 36 3.80 -10.57 -22.20
C SER A 36 3.91 -9.07 -22.50
N PRO A 37 4.44 -8.67 -23.67
CA PRO A 37 4.48 -7.27 -24.08
C PRO A 37 3.08 -6.66 -24.35
N ALA A 38 2.01 -7.47 -24.27
CA ALA A 38 0.63 -7.00 -24.31
C ALA A 38 0.19 -6.24 -23.03
N TYR A 39 1.04 -6.26 -21.99
CA TYR A 39 0.82 -5.53 -20.75
C TYR A 39 1.95 -4.53 -20.52
N GLU A 40 1.66 -3.42 -19.87
CA GLU A 40 2.66 -2.46 -19.42
C GLU A 40 3.18 -2.81 -18.03
N LEU A 41 2.29 -3.29 -17.16
CA LEU A 41 2.58 -3.63 -15.78
C LEU A 41 2.19 -5.07 -15.45
N LEU A 42 2.91 -5.66 -14.51
CA LEU A 42 2.66 -6.98 -13.96
C LEU A 42 2.40 -6.86 -12.48
N LEU A 43 1.32 -7.50 -12.04
CA LEU A 43 1.02 -7.73 -10.63
C LEU A 43 1.45 -9.16 -10.28
N ARG A 44 2.32 -9.32 -9.28
CA ARG A 44 2.95 -10.60 -8.96
C ARG A 44 3.08 -10.81 -7.46
N PHE A 45 2.72 -11.99 -6.99
CA PHE A 45 3.11 -12.46 -5.66
C PHE A 45 4.53 -13.05 -5.68
N THR A 46 5.34 -12.67 -4.71
CA THR A 46 6.62 -13.32 -4.38
C THR A 46 6.62 -13.68 -2.89
N ASN A 47 7.71 -14.28 -2.41
CA ASN A 47 7.89 -14.51 -0.96
C ASN A 47 7.93 -13.21 -0.16
N ASP A 48 8.20 -12.06 -0.80
CA ASP A 48 8.22 -10.74 -0.19
C ASP A 48 6.85 -10.05 -0.21
N GLY A 49 5.82 -10.72 -0.76
CA GLY A 49 4.46 -10.20 -0.90
C GLY A 49 4.09 -9.77 -2.32
N LEU A 50 2.97 -9.06 -2.41
CA LEU A 50 2.41 -8.56 -3.66
C LEU A 50 3.20 -7.35 -4.17
N GLY A 51 3.60 -7.38 -5.44
CA GLY A 51 4.30 -6.27 -6.09
C GLY A 51 3.80 -5.95 -7.48
N LEU A 52 3.95 -4.68 -7.86
CA LEU A 52 3.65 -4.15 -9.18
C LEU A 52 4.96 -3.74 -9.87
N GLU A 53 5.24 -4.32 -11.03
CA GLU A 53 6.50 -4.10 -11.76
C GLU A 53 6.24 -3.84 -13.25
N PRO A 54 7.06 -3.04 -13.94
CA PRO A 54 6.92 -2.90 -15.38
C PRO A 54 7.35 -4.18 -16.09
N VAL A 55 6.68 -4.50 -17.21
CA VAL A 55 7.03 -5.68 -18.04
C VAL A 55 8.46 -5.58 -18.59
N ASP A 56 8.94 -4.37 -18.85
CA ASP A 56 10.28 -4.13 -19.40
C ASP A 56 11.43 -4.33 -18.40
N GLY A 57 11.10 -4.54 -17.12
CA GLY A 57 12.07 -4.79 -16.04
C GLY A 57 13.03 -3.62 -15.76
N ARG A 58 12.75 -2.41 -16.27
CA ARG A 58 13.64 -1.25 -16.10
C ARG A 58 13.67 -0.73 -14.66
N SER A 59 12.59 -0.94 -13.91
CA SER A 59 12.52 -0.65 -12.48
C SER A 59 12.10 -1.89 -11.69
N GLY A 60 12.55 -1.96 -10.44
CA GLY A 60 12.14 -3.03 -9.53
C GLY A 60 10.67 -2.90 -9.13
N ALA A 61 10.10 -3.98 -8.61
CA ALA A 61 8.71 -4.01 -8.17
C ALA A 61 8.43 -3.02 -7.04
N VAL A 62 7.35 -2.28 -7.18
CA VAL A 62 6.76 -1.47 -6.11
C VAL A 62 5.97 -2.39 -5.19
N ARG A 63 6.36 -2.42 -3.92
CA ARG A 63 5.68 -3.15 -2.84
C ARG A 63 5.48 -2.24 -1.64
N VAL A 64 4.40 -2.47 -0.89
CA VAL A 64 4.22 -1.83 0.42
C VAL A 64 4.93 -2.67 1.46
N ASP A 65 5.88 -2.07 2.17
CA ASP A 65 6.64 -2.72 3.22
C ASP A 65 6.80 -1.78 4.42
N PHE A 66 6.13 -2.15 5.51
CA PHE A 66 6.19 -1.44 6.79
C PHE A 66 7.26 -2.03 7.72
N ALA A 67 7.77 -3.22 7.45
CA ALA A 67 8.81 -3.88 8.23
C ALA A 67 10.21 -3.44 7.78
N ALA A 68 10.49 -3.45 6.47
CA ALA A 68 11.82 -3.14 5.92
C ALA A 68 11.99 -1.69 5.43
N GLY A 69 13.26 -1.27 5.28
CA GLY A 69 13.65 -0.12 4.46
C GLY A 69 13.29 1.29 4.98
N LYS A 70 12.92 2.19 4.04
CA LYS A 70 12.68 3.63 4.25
C LYS A 70 11.63 3.93 5.32
N SER A 71 10.66 3.04 5.57
CA SER A 71 9.65 3.16 6.62
C SER A 71 10.27 3.04 8.02
N ARG A 72 11.26 2.15 8.20
CA ARG A 72 12.11 2.07 9.41
C ARG A 72 13.01 3.30 9.55
N HIS A 73 13.62 3.75 8.44
CA HIS A 73 14.45 4.96 8.45
C HIS A 73 13.64 6.25 8.72
N ARG A 74 12.40 6.37 8.24
CA ARG A 74 11.54 7.53 8.49
C ARG A 74 11.00 7.56 9.93
N ARG A 75 10.74 6.38 10.52
CA ARG A 75 10.46 6.20 11.96
C ARG A 75 11.62 6.66 12.84
N VAL A 76 12.84 6.22 12.52
CA VAL A 76 14.03 6.41 13.39
C VAL A 76 14.78 7.73 13.11
N TYR A 77 14.83 8.19 11.85
CA TYR A 77 15.69 9.32 11.41
C TYR A 77 14.93 10.42 10.63
N GLY A 78 13.63 10.27 10.37
CA GLY A 78 12.83 11.21 9.58
C GLY A 78 12.32 12.45 10.34
N GLY A 79 12.68 12.60 11.62
CA GLY A 79 12.31 13.78 12.43
C GLY A 79 11.03 13.65 13.26
N GLY A 80 10.35 12.50 13.27
CA GLY A 80 9.16 12.25 14.12
C GLY A 80 8.11 13.37 14.04
N LYS A 81 7.78 13.99 15.18
CA LYS A 81 6.87 15.18 15.28
C LYS A 81 7.34 16.40 14.46
N GLY A 82 8.61 16.44 14.08
CA GLY A 82 9.21 17.48 13.26
C GLY A 82 8.83 17.40 11.77
N GLN A 83 8.27 16.28 11.30
CA GLN A 83 7.80 16.14 9.93
C GLN A 83 6.65 17.10 9.63
N GLN A 84 6.63 17.67 8.41
CA GLN A 84 5.62 18.65 8.01
C GLN A 84 4.20 18.09 8.09
N ILE A 85 4.01 16.80 7.76
CA ILE A 85 2.70 16.14 7.86
C ILE A 85 2.20 16.06 9.31
N ALA A 86 3.07 15.74 10.28
CA ALA A 86 2.69 15.66 11.69
C ALA A 86 2.26 17.02 12.24
N LYS A 87 2.96 18.09 11.83
CA LYS A 87 2.58 19.47 12.20
C LYS A 87 1.27 19.90 11.53
N ALA A 88 1.09 19.57 10.25
CA ALA A 88 -0.10 19.93 9.49
C ALA A 88 -1.37 19.35 10.09
N VAL A 89 -1.31 18.12 10.61
CA VAL A 89 -2.46 17.46 11.27
C VAL A 89 -2.55 17.79 12.77
N GLY A 90 -1.63 18.56 13.34
CA GLY A 90 -1.70 19.04 14.73
C GLY A 90 -1.11 18.10 15.79
N VAL A 91 -0.22 17.17 15.43
CA VAL A 91 0.51 16.35 16.42
C VAL A 91 1.46 17.25 17.24
N GLN A 92 1.12 17.47 18.51
CA GLN A 92 1.92 18.29 19.43
C GLN A 92 1.77 17.83 20.88
N GLY A 93 2.86 17.80 21.65
CA GLY A 93 2.82 17.36 23.05
C GLY A 93 2.19 15.97 23.20
N ALA A 94 1.08 15.89 23.94
CA ALA A 94 0.27 14.68 24.12
C ALA A 94 -0.89 14.54 23.10
N VAL A 95 -1.15 15.54 22.25
CA VAL A 95 -2.25 15.50 21.27
C VAL A 95 -1.95 14.51 20.15
N ARG A 96 -2.86 13.55 19.95
CA ARG A 96 -2.85 12.56 18.86
C ARG A 96 -4.24 12.48 18.24
N PRO A 97 -4.49 13.19 17.13
CA PRO A 97 -5.80 13.15 16.48
C PRO A 97 -6.03 11.79 15.82
N SER A 98 -7.29 11.38 15.74
CA SER A 98 -7.71 10.38 14.76
C SER A 98 -7.70 11.02 13.38
N VAL A 99 -7.08 10.36 12.41
CA VAL A 99 -6.84 10.90 11.06
C VAL A 99 -7.57 10.07 10.03
N LEU A 100 -8.16 10.76 9.08
CA LEU A 100 -8.80 10.17 7.92
C LEU A 100 -7.95 10.47 6.68
N ASP A 101 -7.30 9.45 6.14
CA ASP A 101 -6.49 9.55 4.91
C ASP A 101 -7.30 9.01 3.73
N LEU A 102 -7.88 9.94 2.97
CA LEU A 102 -8.73 9.66 1.82
C LEU A 102 -7.96 9.39 0.52
N THR A 103 -6.64 9.45 0.59
CA THR A 103 -5.72 9.28 -0.55
C THR A 103 -4.54 8.41 -0.12
N ALA A 104 -4.84 7.29 0.53
CA ALA A 104 -3.86 6.50 1.28
C ALA A 104 -2.64 6.11 0.44
N GLY A 105 -2.83 5.81 -0.85
CA GLY A 105 -1.77 5.40 -1.74
C GLY A 105 -1.05 4.16 -1.18
N LEU A 106 0.26 4.27 -0.99
CA LEU A 106 1.09 3.21 -0.39
C LEU A 106 1.18 3.30 1.15
N GLY A 107 0.39 4.17 1.78
CA GLY A 107 0.27 4.29 3.24
C GLY A 107 1.47 4.95 3.92
N GLY A 108 2.36 5.63 3.18
CA GLY A 108 3.60 6.18 3.73
C GLY A 108 3.41 7.26 4.79
N ASP A 109 2.49 8.21 4.55
CA ASP A 109 2.22 9.30 5.49
C ASP A 109 1.32 8.83 6.63
N ALA A 110 0.32 8.00 6.33
CA ALA A 110 -0.46 7.29 7.33
C ALA A 110 0.41 6.52 8.32
N PHE A 111 1.43 5.80 7.82
CA PHE A 111 2.37 5.07 8.66
C PHE A 111 3.22 6.00 9.54
N VAL A 112 3.59 7.18 9.04
CA VAL A 112 4.25 8.20 9.87
C VAL A 112 3.34 8.64 11.01
N LEU A 113 2.08 8.96 10.71
CA LEU A 113 1.12 9.42 11.72
C LEU A 113 0.81 8.33 12.76
N ALA A 114 0.60 7.09 12.30
CA ALA A 114 0.43 5.94 13.16
C ALA A 114 1.67 5.69 14.05
N SER A 115 2.88 5.85 13.52
CA SER A 115 4.11 5.71 14.31
C SER A 115 4.28 6.78 15.38
N LEU A 116 3.55 7.89 15.25
CA LEU A 116 3.48 8.93 16.28
C LEU A 116 2.38 8.67 17.30
N GLY A 117 1.53 7.66 17.09
CA GLY A 117 0.42 7.28 17.97
C GLY A 117 -0.94 7.84 17.55
N CYS A 118 -1.11 8.24 16.29
CA CYS A 118 -2.43 8.56 15.75
C CYS A 118 -3.14 7.27 15.28
N GLU A 119 -4.44 7.20 15.49
CA GLU A 119 -5.29 6.22 14.80
C GLU A 119 -5.58 6.74 13.38
N VAL A 120 -5.40 5.91 12.35
CA VAL A 120 -5.54 6.33 10.95
C VAL A 120 -6.49 5.42 10.20
N ALA A 121 -7.58 6.00 9.70
CA ALA A 121 -8.51 5.33 8.79
C ALA A 121 -8.14 5.68 7.34
N LEU A 122 -7.98 4.65 6.50
CA LEU A 122 -7.41 4.75 5.15
C LEU A 122 -8.46 4.43 4.10
N ALA A 123 -8.52 5.23 3.04
CA ALA A 123 -9.25 4.91 1.82
C ALA A 123 -8.33 5.06 0.60
N GLU A 124 -8.39 4.08 -0.30
CA GLU A 124 -7.70 4.10 -1.60
C GLU A 124 -8.67 3.63 -2.68
N ARG A 125 -8.87 4.48 -3.69
CA ARG A 125 -9.81 4.23 -4.78
C ARG A 125 -9.25 3.31 -5.86
N GLN A 126 -7.94 3.33 -6.09
CA GLN A 126 -7.31 2.53 -7.14
C GLN A 126 -7.17 1.08 -6.65
N PRO A 127 -7.84 0.10 -7.29
CA PRO A 127 -7.95 -1.26 -6.74
C PRO A 127 -6.61 -2.00 -6.58
N VAL A 128 -5.66 -1.79 -7.50
CA VAL A 128 -4.33 -2.42 -7.46
C VAL A 128 -3.47 -1.85 -6.35
N VAL A 129 -3.42 -0.52 -6.19
CA VAL A 129 -2.73 0.18 -5.10
C VAL A 129 -3.32 -0.20 -3.76
N ARG A 130 -4.66 -0.26 -3.67
CA ARG A 130 -5.35 -0.77 -2.48
C ARG A 130 -4.96 -2.22 -2.17
N ALA A 131 -4.84 -3.09 -3.18
CA ALA A 131 -4.39 -4.47 -2.97
C ALA A 131 -2.94 -4.54 -2.48
N LEU A 132 -2.05 -3.69 -3.01
CA LEU A 132 -0.66 -3.57 -2.53
C LEU A 132 -0.63 -3.10 -1.07
N LEU A 133 -1.42 -2.09 -0.72
CA LEU A 133 -1.54 -1.59 0.65
C LEU A 133 -2.11 -2.65 1.60
N ALA A 134 -3.18 -3.35 1.20
CA ALA A 134 -3.77 -4.43 1.97
C ALA A 134 -2.78 -5.57 2.25
N ASP A 135 -2.01 -5.99 1.24
CA ASP A 135 -0.93 -6.98 1.40
C ASP A 135 0.15 -6.48 2.35
N GLY A 136 0.57 -5.22 2.23
CA GLY A 136 1.54 -4.59 3.12
C GLY A 136 1.09 -4.51 4.57
N LEU A 137 -0.17 -4.14 4.82
CA LEU A 137 -0.78 -4.11 6.17
C LEU A 137 -0.87 -5.53 6.76
N ALA A 138 -1.32 -6.51 5.98
CA ALA A 138 -1.47 -7.89 6.42
C ALA A 138 -0.12 -8.55 6.79
N ARG A 139 0.98 -8.17 6.12
CA ARG A 139 2.33 -8.59 6.52
C ARG A 139 2.86 -7.78 7.70
N GLY A 140 2.67 -6.46 7.67
CA GLY A 140 3.20 -5.54 8.68
C GLY A 140 2.62 -5.75 10.09
N ILE A 141 1.37 -6.19 10.21
CA ILE A 141 0.73 -6.48 11.51
C ILE A 141 1.42 -7.63 12.28
N LEU A 142 2.10 -8.53 11.56
CA LEU A 142 2.81 -9.68 12.12
C LEU A 142 4.27 -9.36 12.47
N ASP A 143 4.75 -8.17 12.12
CA ASP A 143 6.12 -7.75 12.39
C ASP A 143 6.29 -7.27 13.83
N ILE A 144 7.41 -7.63 14.46
CA ILE A 144 7.65 -7.32 15.88
C ILE A 144 7.90 -5.83 16.14
N ASP A 145 8.47 -5.10 15.17
CA ASP A 145 8.80 -3.68 15.31
C ASP A 145 7.69 -2.78 14.74
N ALA A 146 6.92 -3.28 13.76
CA ALA A 146 5.91 -2.51 13.04
C ALA A 146 4.46 -2.86 13.40
N GLY A 147 4.21 -4.00 14.06
CA GLY A 147 2.87 -4.55 14.30
C GLY A 147 1.92 -3.55 14.94
N ASP A 148 2.28 -2.97 16.08
CA ASP A 148 1.44 -2.00 16.79
C ASP A 148 1.14 -0.74 15.98
N ILE A 149 2.10 -0.30 15.16
CA ILE A 149 1.91 0.86 14.29
C ILE A 149 0.91 0.53 13.18
N VAL A 150 1.05 -0.64 12.58
CA VAL A 150 0.15 -1.11 11.53
C VAL A 150 -1.24 -1.40 12.10
N ALA A 151 -1.34 -1.84 13.36
CA ALA A 151 -2.62 -2.05 14.03
C ALA A 151 -3.45 -0.76 14.16
N ALA A 152 -2.79 0.39 14.28
CA ALA A 152 -3.44 1.70 14.30
C ALA A 152 -3.87 2.21 12.90
N MET A 153 -3.68 1.40 11.85
CA MET A 153 -4.02 1.75 10.46
C MET A 153 -5.13 0.83 9.94
N THR A 154 -6.33 1.37 9.75
CA THR A 154 -7.49 0.60 9.26
C THR A 154 -7.79 0.94 7.81
N LEU A 155 -7.69 -0.03 6.90
CA LEU A 155 -8.02 0.14 5.49
C LEU A 155 -9.49 -0.18 5.18
N HIS A 156 -10.22 0.81 4.70
CA HIS A 156 -11.61 0.67 4.28
C HIS A 156 -11.71 0.28 2.80
N GLN A 157 -12.58 -0.69 2.50
CA GLN A 157 -12.80 -1.16 1.13
C GLN A 157 -13.78 -0.26 0.39
N GLY A 158 -13.28 0.72 -0.36
CA GLY A 158 -14.11 1.47 -1.32
C GLY A 158 -13.53 2.83 -1.63
N ASP A 159 -14.29 3.60 -2.41
CA ASP A 159 -14.04 5.04 -2.57
C ASP A 159 -14.31 5.74 -1.24
N ALA A 160 -13.44 6.67 -0.86
CA ALA A 160 -13.58 7.55 0.29
C ALA A 160 -14.99 8.12 0.46
N LEU A 161 -15.64 8.53 -0.64
CA LEU A 161 -16.99 9.11 -0.62
C LEU A 161 -18.10 8.13 -0.20
N ASN A 162 -17.83 6.83 -0.19
CA ASN A 162 -18.80 5.77 0.08
C ASN A 162 -18.52 4.99 1.37
N VAL A 163 -17.36 5.18 1.99
CA VAL A 163 -16.90 4.33 3.11
C VAL A 163 -16.51 5.10 4.37
N MET A 164 -16.64 6.43 4.33
CA MET A 164 -16.24 7.36 5.40
C MET A 164 -17.30 8.45 5.61
#